data_AF-A0A537DHP1-F1
#
_entry.id   AF-A0A537DHP1-F1
#
_cell.length_a   1.000
_cell.length_b   1.000
_cell.length_c   1.000
_cell.angle_alpha   90.00
_cell.angle_beta   90.00
_cell.angle_gamma   90.00
#
_symmetry.space_group_name_H-M   'P 1'
#
loop_
_entity.id
_entity.type
_entity.pdbx_description
1 polymer ?
#
loop_
_entity_poly.entity_id
_entity_poly.type
_entity_poly.pdbx_seq_one_letter_code
_entity_poly.pdbx_strand_id
1 'polypeptide(L)'
;MSVSQIAAELNKTPQAIYHQIRKLLDAGLVEVGKEERVDHFIETYYRATAEVFEFVHGEGGGEFHESKTREGLSALSKLGLDVQIDDETITRIVDLTKRLESVGYRAKTELQEKIADLENVDFLTKQAIVKYVQLLTMSDKQFDDMLDLERELRTLLKSKIAKTIQKPLVLAEPQRARVKP
;
A
#
# COMPACT_ATOMS: atom_id res chain seq x y z
N MET A 1 -4.82 20.91 10.64
CA MET A 1 -4.38 21.12 12.04
C MET A 1 -3.40 22.28 12.11
N SER A 2 -3.29 22.96 13.25
CA SER A 2 -2.25 23.98 13.48
C SER A 2 -0.94 23.35 13.97
N VAL A 3 0.17 24.11 13.90
CA VAL A 3 1.49 23.65 14.40
C VAL A 3 1.43 23.22 15.86
N SER A 4 0.71 23.98 16.69
CA SER A 4 0.52 23.71 18.12
C SER A 4 -0.17 22.35 18.35
N GLN A 5 -1.22 22.07 17.58
CA GLN A 5 -1.98 20.82 17.66
C GLN A 5 -1.12 19.62 17.24
N ILE A 6 -0.41 19.72 16.10
CA ILE A 6 0.47 18.66 15.61
C ILE A 6 1.61 18.39 16.59
N ALA A 7 2.18 19.44 17.18
CA ALA A 7 3.24 19.32 18.18
C ALA A 7 2.77 18.57 19.43
N ALA A 8 1.57 18.87 19.90
CA ALA A 8 0.96 18.17 21.02
C ALA A 8 0.73 16.68 20.71
N GLU A 9 0.14 16.35 19.55
CA GLU A 9 -0.12 14.95 19.18
C GLU A 9 1.16 14.12 19.01
N LEU A 10 2.20 14.71 18.42
CA LEU A 10 3.46 14.01 18.16
C LEU A 10 4.44 14.05 19.35
N ASN A 11 4.06 14.65 20.48
CA ASN A 11 4.95 14.92 21.62
C ASN A 11 6.26 15.57 21.19
N LYS A 12 6.18 16.61 20.34
CA LYS A 12 7.30 17.40 19.84
C LYS A 12 7.13 18.87 20.20
N THR A 13 8.19 19.67 20.03
CA THR A 13 8.10 21.12 20.23
C THR A 13 7.46 21.79 19.01
N PRO A 14 6.70 22.89 19.19
CA PRO A 14 6.13 23.66 18.07
C PRO A 14 7.18 24.10 17.05
N GLN A 15 8.38 24.46 17.51
CA GLN A 15 9.49 24.86 16.64
C GLN A 15 9.95 23.71 15.73
N ALA A 16 10.06 22.48 16.26
CA ALA A 16 10.42 21.32 15.45
C ALA A 16 9.36 21.02 14.38
N ILE A 17 8.08 21.15 14.72
CA ILE A 17 6.97 20.97 13.77
C ILE A 17 6.96 22.08 12.73
N TYR A 18 7.18 23.34 13.11
CA TYR A 18 7.24 24.47 12.17
C TYR A 18 8.28 24.24 11.07
N HIS A 19 9.47 23.76 11.43
CA HIS A 19 10.51 23.44 10.44
C HIS A 19 10.09 22.35 9.45
N GLN A 20 9.35 21.33 9.89
CA GLN A 20 8.88 20.27 9.00
C GLN A 20 7.71 20.73 8.13
N ILE A 21 6.73 21.43 8.71
CA ILE A 21 5.60 22.00 7.96
C ILE A 21 6.08 22.96 6.88
N ARG A 22 7.11 23.77 7.15
CA ARG A 22 7.70 24.63 6.13
C ARG A 22 8.26 23.84 4.95
N LYS A 23 8.99 22.75 5.21
CA LYS A 23 9.47 21.86 4.13
C LYS A 23 8.34 21.21 3.35
N LEU A 24 7.26 20.81 4.02
CA LEU A 24 6.09 20.20 3.38
C LEU A 24 5.31 21.23 2.54
N LEU A 25 5.22 22.49 2.99
CA LEU A 25 4.66 23.61 2.21
C LEU A 25 5.52 23.89 0.98
N ASP A 26 6.83 24.03 1.17
CA ASP A 26 7.78 24.29 0.08
C ASP A 26 7.75 23.16 -0.97
N ALA A 27 7.49 21.92 -0.54
CA ALA A 27 7.33 20.76 -1.42
C ALA A 27 5.91 20.58 -2.00
N GLY A 28 4.95 21.45 -1.65
CA GLY A 28 3.56 21.36 -2.11
C GLY A 28 2.77 20.15 -1.58
N LEU A 29 3.23 19.51 -0.50
CA LEU A 29 2.56 18.37 0.13
C LEU A 29 1.49 18.79 1.14
N VAL A 30 1.59 20.01 1.66
CA VAL A 30 0.55 20.62 2.49
C VAL A 30 0.31 22.05 2.03
N GLU A 31 -0.86 22.57 2.32
CA GLU A 31 -1.26 23.95 2.03
C GLU A 31 -1.95 24.58 3.25
N VAL A 32 -2.03 25.91 3.24
CA VAL A 32 -2.80 26.66 4.25
C VAL A 32 -4.28 26.50 3.93
N GLY A 33 -5.00 25.78 4.79
CA GLY A 33 -6.43 25.59 4.66
C GLY A 33 -7.24 26.77 5.21
N LYS A 34 -6.79 27.36 6.33
CA LYS A 34 -7.35 28.59 6.91
C LYS A 34 -6.39 29.24 7.89
N GLU A 35 -6.62 30.51 8.19
CA GLU A 35 -6.00 31.22 9.30
C GLU A 35 -7.10 31.69 10.25
N GLU A 36 -6.87 31.50 11.55
CA GLU A 36 -7.84 31.82 12.59
C GLU A 36 -7.16 32.55 13.74
N ARG A 37 -7.75 33.64 14.21
CA ARG A 37 -7.24 34.36 15.36
C ARG A 37 -7.73 33.69 16.64
N VAL A 38 -6.79 33.16 17.42
CA VAL A 38 -7.04 32.54 18.72
C VAL A 38 -6.35 33.41 19.77
N ASP A 39 -7.15 34.10 20.59
CA ASP A 39 -6.71 35.11 21.55
C ASP A 39 -5.81 36.20 20.93
N HIS A 40 -4.52 36.18 21.28
CA HIS A 40 -3.50 37.12 20.84
C HIS A 40 -2.60 36.56 19.72
N PHE A 41 -2.88 35.36 19.22
CA PHE A 41 -2.10 34.71 18.17
C PHE A 41 -2.96 34.43 16.94
N ILE A 42 -2.32 34.47 15.77
CA ILE A 42 -2.90 33.96 14.52
C ILE A 42 -2.41 32.51 14.40
N GLU A 43 -3.35 31.57 14.39
CA GLU A 43 -3.06 30.17 14.10
C GLU A 43 -3.35 29.86 12.63
N THR A 44 -2.33 29.36 11.94
CA THR A 44 -2.44 28.83 10.58
C THR A 44 -2.74 27.33 10.64
N TYR A 45 -3.81 26.92 9.96
CA TYR A 45 -4.23 25.53 9.86
C TYR A 45 -3.81 24.94 8.52
N TYR A 46 -3.08 23.84 8.58
CA TYR A 46 -2.58 23.13 7.41
C TYR A 46 -3.46 21.93 7.08
N ARG A 47 -3.58 21.63 5.79
CA ARG A 47 -4.16 20.39 5.26
C ARG A 47 -3.24 19.81 4.19
N ALA A 48 -3.28 18.50 3.99
CA ALA A 48 -2.60 17.87 2.87
C ALA A 48 -3.21 18.35 1.54
N THR A 49 -2.38 18.49 0.51
CA THR A 49 -2.85 18.86 -0.85
C THR A 49 -3.51 17.70 -1.58
N ALA A 50 -3.28 16.47 -1.13
CA ALA A 50 -3.92 15.26 -1.61
C ALA A 50 -4.36 14.38 -0.44
N GLU A 51 -5.34 13.51 -0.67
CA GLU A 51 -5.78 12.50 0.29
C GLU A 51 -4.69 11.44 0.52
N VAL A 52 -3.98 11.05 -0.54
CA VAL A 52 -2.89 10.08 -0.51
C VAL A 52 -1.76 10.56 -1.41
N PHE A 53 -0.52 10.48 -0.91
CA PHE A 53 0.69 10.65 -1.71
C PHE A 53 1.28 9.29 -2.05
N GLU A 54 1.35 8.97 -3.33
CA GLU A 54 2.11 7.82 -3.83
C GLU A 54 3.50 8.30 -4.24
N PHE A 55 4.52 7.97 -3.43
CA PHE A 55 5.89 8.29 -3.75
C PHE A 55 6.44 7.20 -4.69
N VAL A 56 6.50 7.52 -5.98
CA VAL A 56 7.27 6.74 -6.94
C VAL A 56 8.71 7.20 -6.86
N HIS A 57 9.57 6.42 -6.21
CA HIS A 57 11.00 6.61 -6.35
C HIS A 57 11.37 6.23 -7.79
N GLY A 58 11.56 7.24 -8.66
CA GLY A 58 11.87 7.03 -10.07
C GLY A 58 13.02 6.04 -10.21
N GLU A 59 12.87 5.05 -11.09
CA GLU A 59 13.80 3.91 -11.32
C GLU A 59 14.71 3.61 -10.12
N GLY A 60 14.13 3.52 -8.91
CA GLY A 60 14.86 3.02 -7.76
C GLY A 60 15.25 1.60 -8.15
N GLY A 61 16.54 1.41 -8.47
CA GLY A 61 17.07 0.18 -9.05
C GLY A 61 16.66 -1.05 -8.25
N GLY A 62 16.90 -2.24 -8.79
CA GLY A 62 16.49 -3.53 -8.18
C GLY A 62 16.57 -3.56 -6.64
N GLU A 63 17.61 -2.94 -6.07
CA GLU A 63 17.82 -2.72 -4.63
C GLU A 63 16.62 -2.18 -3.83
N PHE A 64 15.82 -1.24 -4.33
CA PHE A 64 14.66 -0.71 -3.58
C PHE A 64 13.54 -1.76 -3.47
N HIS A 65 13.21 -2.41 -4.59
CA HIS A 65 12.19 -3.46 -4.64
C HIS A 65 12.62 -4.68 -3.82
N GLU A 66 13.90 -5.03 -3.87
CA GLU A 66 14.47 -6.10 -3.05
C GLU A 66 14.43 -5.75 -1.56
N SER A 67 14.79 -4.53 -1.17
CA SER A 67 14.73 -4.08 0.23
C SER A 67 13.30 -4.14 0.78
N LYS A 68 12.31 -3.58 0.07
CA LYS A 68 10.90 -3.66 0.49
C LYS A 68 10.39 -5.10 0.57
N THR A 69 10.76 -5.94 -0.39
CA THR A 69 10.38 -7.36 -0.38
C THR A 69 10.99 -8.06 0.83
N ARG A 70 12.27 -7.81 1.13
CA ARG A 70 12.95 -8.35 2.32
C ARG A 70 12.28 -7.90 3.61
N GLU A 71 11.96 -6.62 3.74
CA GLU A 71 11.27 -6.07 4.91
C GLU A 71 9.89 -6.72 5.11
N GLY A 72 9.09 -6.82 4.04
CA GLY A 72 7.76 -7.43 4.06
C GLY A 72 7.80 -8.91 4.46
N LEU A 73 8.71 -9.69 3.88
CA LEU A 73 8.89 -11.10 4.23
C LEU A 73 9.39 -11.27 5.66
N SER A 74 10.32 -10.42 6.11
CA SER A 74 10.83 -10.46 7.49
C SER A 74 9.74 -10.14 8.52
N ALA A 75 8.78 -9.29 8.17
CA ALA A 75 7.64 -8.97 9.03
C ALA A 75 6.67 -10.14 9.23
N LEU A 76 6.67 -11.17 8.36
CA LEU A 76 5.83 -12.36 8.51
C LEU A 76 6.16 -13.14 9.80
N SER A 77 7.41 -13.08 10.26
CA SER A 77 7.82 -13.67 11.54
C SER A 77 7.06 -13.07 12.73
N LYS A 78 6.74 -11.77 12.67
CA LYS A 78 5.91 -11.07 13.68
C LYS A 78 4.47 -11.57 13.70
N LEU A 79 4.03 -12.21 12.61
CA LEU A 79 2.72 -12.86 12.47
C LEU A 79 2.78 -14.37 12.77
N GLY A 80 3.93 -14.90 13.20
CA GLY A 80 4.11 -16.33 13.52
C GLY A 80 4.38 -17.23 12.31
N LEU A 81 4.71 -16.64 11.16
CA LEU A 81 5.14 -17.34 9.95
C LEU A 81 6.65 -17.17 9.80
N ASP A 82 7.40 -18.19 10.17
CA ASP A 82 8.85 -18.18 10.03
C ASP A 82 9.25 -18.55 8.60
N VAL A 83 9.83 -17.60 7.88
CA VAL A 83 10.19 -17.72 6.46
C VAL A 83 11.70 -17.61 6.32
N GLN A 84 12.31 -18.59 5.66
CA GLN A 84 13.73 -18.57 5.31
C GLN A 84 13.90 -17.72 4.06
N ILE A 85 14.56 -16.57 4.20
CA ILE A 85 14.73 -15.60 3.13
C ILE A 85 16.21 -15.58 2.74
N ASP A 86 16.49 -15.95 1.49
CA ASP A 86 17.78 -15.80 0.84
C ASP A 86 17.66 -14.79 -0.32
N ASP A 87 18.80 -14.23 -0.76
CA ASP A 87 18.81 -13.18 -1.79
C ASP A 87 18.27 -13.67 -3.13
N GLU A 88 18.53 -14.92 -3.50
CA GLU A 88 17.99 -15.54 -4.72
C GLU A 88 16.45 -15.54 -4.72
N THR A 89 15.86 -15.87 -3.57
CA THR A 89 14.41 -15.89 -3.40
C THR A 89 13.83 -14.48 -3.48
N ILE A 90 14.50 -13.48 -2.90
CA ILE A 90 14.06 -12.09 -2.98
C ILE A 90 14.05 -11.64 -4.45
N THR A 91 15.14 -11.84 -5.18
CA THR A 91 15.23 -11.46 -6.59
C THR A 91 14.14 -12.16 -7.42
N ARG A 92 13.87 -13.45 -7.16
CA ARG A 92 12.82 -14.19 -7.86
C ARG A 92 11.41 -13.68 -7.53
N ILE A 93 11.14 -13.30 -6.28
CA ILE A 93 9.85 -12.70 -5.89
C ILE A 93 9.67 -11.33 -6.55
N VAL A 94 10.72 -10.52 -6.62
CA VAL A 94 10.70 -9.21 -7.30
C VAL A 94 10.42 -9.40 -8.79
N ASP A 95 11.08 -10.35 -9.46
CA ASP A 95 10.81 -10.66 -10.87
C ASP A 95 9.36 -11.12 -11.10
N LEU A 96 8.87 -12.06 -10.28
CA LEU A 96 7.48 -12.53 -10.36
C LEU A 96 6.47 -11.41 -10.17
N THR A 97 6.74 -10.50 -9.24
CA THR A 97 5.85 -9.35 -8.96
C THR A 97 5.86 -8.36 -10.14
N LYS A 98 7.02 -8.07 -10.73
CA LYS A 98 7.10 -7.25 -11.97
C LYS A 98 6.35 -7.90 -13.13
N ARG A 99 6.44 -9.22 -13.28
CA ARG A 99 5.71 -9.95 -14.32
C ARG A 99 4.20 -9.91 -14.07
N LEU A 100 3.74 -10.10 -12.83
CA LEU A 100 2.33 -9.90 -12.45
C LEU A 100 1.85 -8.49 -12.79
N GLU A 101 2.67 -7.47 -12.49
CA GLU A 101 2.42 -6.08 -12.87
C GLU A 101 2.25 -5.88 -14.37
N SER A 102 3.08 -6.56 -15.18
CA SER A 102 3.04 -6.43 -16.64
C SER A 102 1.88 -7.15 -17.34
N VAL A 103 1.41 -8.29 -16.80
CA VAL A 103 0.35 -9.09 -17.43
C VAL A 103 -1.04 -8.50 -17.20
N GLY A 104 -1.22 -7.71 -16.13
CA GLY A 104 -2.46 -6.99 -15.93
C GLY A 104 -2.60 -6.16 -14.68
N TYR A 105 -1.69 -6.22 -13.70
CA TYR A 105 -1.89 -5.57 -12.39
C TYR A 105 -2.10 -4.05 -12.46
N ARG A 106 -1.68 -3.41 -13.56
CA ARG A 106 -2.02 -2.04 -13.87
C ARG A 106 -2.97 -2.00 -15.05
N ALA A 107 -4.18 -1.48 -14.82
CA ALA A 107 -5.07 -1.07 -15.91
C ALA A 107 -4.28 -0.21 -16.91
N LYS A 108 -4.70 -0.19 -18.19
CA LYS A 108 -4.10 0.70 -19.20
C LYS A 108 -3.93 2.10 -18.60
N THR A 109 -2.78 2.75 -18.82
CA THR A 109 -2.44 4.05 -18.22
C THR A 109 -3.58 5.07 -18.32
N GLU A 110 -4.26 5.13 -19.47
CA GLU A 110 -5.44 5.97 -19.69
C GLU A 110 -6.62 5.70 -18.73
N LEU A 111 -6.85 4.44 -18.36
CA LEU A 111 -7.89 4.08 -17.39
C LEU A 111 -7.45 4.39 -15.97
N GLN A 112 -6.15 4.29 -15.66
CA GLN A 112 -5.64 4.68 -14.34
C GLN A 112 -5.81 6.19 -14.11
N GLU A 113 -5.49 7.02 -15.11
CA GLU A 113 -5.72 8.47 -15.05
C GLU A 113 -7.20 8.79 -14.83
N LYS A 114 -8.09 8.16 -15.61
CA LYS A 114 -9.55 8.33 -15.44
C LYS A 114 -10.05 7.91 -14.06
N ILE A 115 -9.49 6.85 -13.47
CA ILE A 115 -9.84 6.42 -12.10
C ILE A 115 -9.31 7.42 -11.07
N ALA A 116 -8.10 7.94 -11.26
CA ALA A 116 -7.51 8.96 -10.39
C ALA A 116 -8.36 10.24 -10.36
N ASP A 117 -8.91 10.64 -11.51
CA ASP A 117 -9.75 11.83 -11.67
C ASP A 117 -11.19 11.66 -11.16
N LEU A 118 -11.61 10.46 -10.71
CA LEU A 118 -12.94 10.28 -10.14
C LEU A 118 -13.12 11.13 -8.88
N GLU A 119 -14.01 12.11 -8.95
CA GLU A 119 -14.44 12.90 -7.79
C GLU A 119 -15.36 12.09 -6.88
N ASN A 120 -15.34 12.40 -5.57
CA ASN A 120 -16.18 11.77 -4.54
C ASN A 120 -16.00 10.25 -4.38
N VAL A 121 -14.88 9.71 -4.87
CA VAL A 121 -14.47 8.32 -4.63
C VAL A 121 -13.16 8.35 -3.85
N ASP A 122 -13.16 7.74 -2.66
CA ASP A 122 -11.97 7.67 -1.82
C ASP A 122 -10.89 6.79 -2.47
N PHE A 123 -9.65 6.96 -2.01
CA PHE A 123 -8.50 6.26 -2.57
C PHE A 123 -8.63 4.71 -2.52
N LEU A 124 -9.13 4.13 -1.44
CA LEU A 124 -9.25 2.67 -1.32
C LEU A 124 -10.29 2.12 -2.30
N THR A 125 -11.40 2.84 -2.46
CA THR A 125 -12.40 2.51 -3.48
C THR A 125 -11.81 2.64 -4.89
N LYS A 126 -10.99 3.66 -5.17
CA LYS A 126 -10.26 3.77 -6.46
C LYS A 126 -9.35 2.57 -6.70
N GLN A 127 -8.62 2.08 -5.69
CA GLN A 127 -7.80 0.86 -5.81
C GLN A 127 -8.64 -0.39 -6.14
N ALA A 128 -9.82 -0.52 -5.55
CA ALA A 128 -10.75 -1.59 -5.90
C ALA A 128 -11.25 -1.48 -7.35
N ILE A 129 -11.56 -0.26 -7.81
CA ILE A 129 -11.96 0.00 -9.20
C ILE A 129 -10.84 -0.37 -10.18
N VAL A 130 -9.57 -0.05 -9.88
CA VAL A 130 -8.42 -0.48 -10.70
C VAL A 130 -8.43 -1.99 -10.88
N LYS A 131 -8.63 -2.75 -9.79
CA LYS A 131 -8.72 -4.22 -9.84
C LYS A 131 -9.90 -4.71 -10.69
N TYR A 132 -11.07 -4.09 -10.57
CA TYR A 132 -12.23 -4.48 -11.38
C TYR A 132 -12.03 -4.19 -12.86
N VAL A 133 -11.50 -3.01 -13.19
CA VAL A 133 -11.18 -2.63 -14.56
C VAL A 133 -10.16 -3.59 -15.16
N GLN A 134 -9.12 -3.95 -14.41
CA GLN A 134 -8.15 -4.96 -14.83
C GLN A 134 -8.85 -6.28 -15.22
N LEU A 135 -9.70 -6.82 -14.34
CA LEU A 135 -10.41 -8.08 -14.59
C LEU A 135 -11.37 -8.00 -15.79
N LEU A 136 -12.02 -6.85 -15.99
CA LEU A 136 -12.96 -6.64 -17.09
C LEU A 136 -12.28 -6.41 -18.43
N THR A 137 -11.01 -5.97 -18.44
CA THR A 137 -10.30 -5.56 -19.66
C THR A 137 -9.22 -6.55 -20.10
N MET A 138 -8.79 -7.45 -19.22
CA MET A 138 -7.88 -8.53 -19.58
C MET A 138 -8.57 -9.57 -20.47
N SER A 139 -7.82 -10.14 -21.40
CA SER A 139 -8.23 -11.34 -22.12
C SER A 139 -8.15 -12.58 -21.21
N ASP A 140 -8.89 -13.63 -21.56
CA ASP A 140 -8.83 -14.92 -20.87
C ASP A 140 -7.39 -15.47 -20.78
N LYS A 141 -6.59 -15.30 -21.84
CA LYS A 141 -5.18 -15.71 -21.84
C LYS A 141 -4.36 -14.92 -20.81
N GLN A 142 -4.55 -13.60 -20.74
CA GLN A 142 -3.85 -12.78 -19.73
C GLN A 142 -4.30 -13.13 -18.31
N PHE A 143 -5.57 -13.49 -18.13
CA PHE A 143 -6.08 -13.98 -16.87
C PHE A 143 -5.42 -15.31 -16.48
N ASP A 144 -5.32 -16.27 -17.41
CA ASP A 144 -4.65 -17.55 -17.18
C ASP A 144 -3.16 -17.36 -16.85
N ASP A 145 -2.45 -16.51 -17.61
CA ASP A 145 -1.05 -16.17 -17.37
C ASP A 145 -0.86 -15.55 -15.96
N MET A 146 -1.78 -14.67 -15.55
CA MET A 146 -1.79 -14.07 -14.21
C MET A 146 -1.99 -15.15 -13.13
N LEU A 147 -2.93 -16.08 -13.32
CA LEU A 147 -3.18 -17.17 -12.38
C LEU A 147 -1.96 -18.09 -12.23
N ASP A 148 -1.25 -18.37 -13.33
CA ASP A 148 -0.04 -19.19 -13.30
C ASP A 148 1.11 -18.50 -12.55
N LEU A 149 1.28 -17.19 -12.74
CA LEU A 149 2.24 -16.39 -11.97
C LEU A 149 1.89 -16.35 -10.48
N GLU A 150 0.61 -16.18 -10.12
CA GLU A 150 0.17 -16.23 -8.72
C GLU A 150 0.42 -17.62 -8.09
N ARG A 151 0.20 -18.70 -8.85
CA ARG A 151 0.51 -20.06 -8.41
C ARG A 151 2.00 -20.26 -8.18
N GLU A 152 2.85 -19.71 -9.07
CA GLU A 152 4.29 -19.78 -8.92
C GLU A 152 4.74 -19.02 -7.67
N LEU A 153 4.28 -17.78 -7.47
CA LEU A 153 4.58 -16.98 -6.29
C LEU A 153 4.16 -17.70 -5.01
N ARG A 154 2.94 -18.25 -4.97
CA ARG A 154 2.45 -19.04 -3.83
C ARG A 154 3.32 -20.25 -3.55
N THR A 155 3.75 -20.96 -4.58
CA THR A 155 4.60 -22.16 -4.44
C THR A 155 5.96 -21.80 -3.89
N LEU A 156 6.56 -20.72 -4.41
CA LEU A 156 7.83 -20.18 -3.92
C LEU A 156 7.73 -19.78 -2.44
N LEU A 157 6.74 -18.98 -2.06
CA LEU A 157 6.54 -18.57 -0.66
C LEU A 157 6.34 -19.77 0.27
N LYS A 158 5.53 -20.76 -0.14
CA LYS A 158 5.33 -21.98 0.64
C LYS A 158 6.60 -22.80 0.83
N SER A 159 7.45 -22.88 -0.20
CA SER A 159 8.71 -23.62 -0.13
C SER A 159 9.69 -23.06 0.90
N LYS A 160 9.50 -21.80 1.31
CA LYS A 160 10.36 -21.07 2.25
C LYS A 160 9.82 -21.00 3.67
N ILE A 161 8.63 -21.53 3.96
CA ILE A 161 8.10 -21.61 5.32
C ILE A 161 8.90 -22.66 6.09
N ALA A 162 9.70 -22.23 7.08
CA ALA A 162 10.43 -23.15 7.95
C ALA A 162 9.57 -23.69 9.09
N LYS A 163 8.71 -22.85 9.69
CA LYS A 163 7.78 -23.23 10.76
C LYS A 163 6.51 -22.40 10.71
N THR A 164 5.37 -23.06 10.81
CA THR A 164 4.09 -22.41 11.14
C THR A 164 3.90 -22.53 12.65
N ILE A 165 4.11 -21.42 13.39
CA ILE A 165 4.09 -21.45 14.86
C ILE A 165 2.65 -21.30 15.41
N GLN A 166 1.65 -21.14 14.54
CA GLN A 166 0.24 -21.13 14.92
C GLN A 166 -0.50 -22.35 14.37
N LYS A 167 -1.35 -22.95 15.22
CA LYS A 167 -2.43 -23.86 14.79
C LYS A 167 -3.12 -23.21 13.57
N PRO A 168 -3.37 -23.94 12.47
CA PRO A 168 -3.89 -23.32 11.26
C PRO A 168 -5.09 -22.47 11.62
N LEU A 169 -5.07 -21.20 11.20
CA LEU A 169 -6.25 -20.35 11.19
C LEU A 169 -7.19 -20.95 10.14
N VAL A 170 -7.79 -22.09 10.47
CA VAL A 170 -8.92 -22.64 9.75
C VAL A 170 -10.01 -21.60 10.00
N LEU A 171 -10.26 -20.75 9.00
CA LEU A 171 -11.53 -20.05 8.88
C LEU A 171 -12.59 -21.14 9.09
N ALA A 172 -13.23 -21.12 10.26
CA ALA A 172 -14.25 -22.09 10.58
C ALA A 172 -15.26 -22.07 9.43
N GLU A 173 -15.40 -23.19 8.73
CA GLU A 173 -16.43 -23.31 7.71
C GLU A 173 -17.76 -22.89 8.36
N PRO A 174 -18.53 -21.97 7.75
CA PRO A 174 -19.82 -21.61 8.31
C PRO A 174 -20.61 -22.91 8.40
N GLN A 175 -20.96 -23.31 9.63
CA GLN A 175 -21.78 -24.49 9.85
C GLN A 175 -23.05 -24.30 9.03
N ARG A 176 -23.18 -25.07 7.94
CA ARG A 176 -24.42 -25.14 7.18
C ARG A 176 -25.49 -25.56 8.17
N ALA A 177 -26.33 -24.61 8.57
CA ALA A 177 -27.51 -24.88 9.37
C ALA A 177 -28.29 -25.98 8.63
N ARG A 178 -28.32 -27.17 9.22
CA ARG A 178 -29.25 -28.22 8.80
C ARG A 178 -30.64 -27.66 9.06
N VAL A 179 -31.25 -27.12 8.01
CA VAL A 179 -32.70 -26.96 7.96
C VAL A 179 -33.25 -28.38 8.02
N LYS A 180 -33.79 -28.76 9.17
CA LYS A 180 -34.58 -30.00 9.27
C LYS A 180 -35.89 -29.80 8.51
N PRO A 181 -36.38 -30.85 7.84
CA PRO A 181 -37.58 -30.81 7.01
C PRO A 181 -38.85 -30.54 7.84
#